data_AF-A0A941NI48-F1
#
_entry.id   AF-A0A941NI48-F1
#
_cell.length_a   1.000
_cell.length_b   1.000
_cell.length_c   1.000
_cell.angle_alpha   90.00
_cell.angle_beta   90.00
_cell.angle_gamma   90.00
#
_symmetry.space_group_name_H-M   'P 1'
#
loop_
_entity.id
_entity.type
_entity.pdbx_description
1 polymer ?
#
loop_
_entity_poly.entity_id
_entity_poly.type
_entity_poly.pdbx_seq_one_letter_code
_entity_poly.pdbx_strand_id
1 'polypeptide(L)'
;MSDRNSMPQILATGLGAALIVLAASYGLSAPFDPEIYGSWVAFIGIVSVPSLLVAGSLWRYRHPAVLAGLGQPWRGLAFLALTMAGMALGAAFLYFGPGGGAGITPFLINAAILSIVSTFWVMGLWECWPLSRWIANPVLLGISAWAIAYLLADLAFHFLFNFAEARHAPFYRPALDPGGLLPSWDVLVFAVTTSAVIVAWEKLLGLWPLHGPMAHRHPLWRGLIASAVVLTASGLWMGALCLIFGMDVVDFMLRGPIALLFGIFFATSLTQSRLFAERAQPGRGVRLVVLAYPLGFVLEELYRIAAPAITGVPMPVGGPRYELELWVATALLAVTFPLIVIVTGYFDFWPLKRARTEADPH
;
A
#
# COMPACT_ATOMS: atom_id res chain seq x y z
N MET A 1 23.35 -7.37 -19.51
CA MET A 1 24.44 -6.38 -19.60
C MET A 1 24.36 -5.47 -18.37
N SER A 2 25.50 -5.28 -17.72
CA SER A 2 25.66 -4.93 -16.30
C SER A 2 25.36 -3.47 -15.99
N ASP A 3 24.18 -3.21 -15.43
CA ASP A 3 23.78 -1.93 -14.83
C ASP A 3 24.45 -1.79 -13.44
N ARG A 4 25.78 -1.63 -13.42
CA ARG A 4 26.59 -1.49 -12.19
C ARG A 4 26.74 -0.01 -11.82
N ASN A 5 25.63 0.65 -11.52
CA ASN A 5 25.70 1.78 -10.60
C ASN A 5 26.31 1.26 -9.29
N SER A 6 27.31 1.96 -8.77
CA SER A 6 27.92 1.59 -7.49
C SER A 6 26.91 1.79 -6.36
N MET A 7 27.03 1.04 -5.26
CA MET A 7 26.15 1.20 -4.10
C MET A 7 26.03 2.67 -3.63
N PRO A 8 27.11 3.47 -3.58
CA PRO A 8 27.02 4.90 -3.27
C PRO A 8 26.15 5.69 -4.24
N GLN A 9 26.20 5.40 -5.54
CA GLN A 9 25.34 6.08 -6.53
C GLN A 9 23.87 5.73 -6.34
N ILE A 10 23.55 4.46 -6.09
CA ILE A 10 22.18 4.02 -5.80
C ILE A 10 21.65 4.72 -4.55
N LEU A 11 22.47 4.80 -3.50
CA LEU A 11 22.09 5.48 -2.26
C LEU A 11 21.92 6.99 -2.46
N ALA A 12 22.78 7.63 -3.24
CA ALA A 12 22.66 9.07 -3.53
C ALA A 12 21.39 9.37 -4.34
N THR A 13 21.10 8.60 -5.39
CA THR A 13 19.86 8.72 -6.15
C THR A 13 18.63 8.43 -5.30
N GLY A 14 18.70 7.41 -4.45
CA GLY A 14 17.64 7.06 -3.50
C GLY A 14 17.40 8.20 -2.50
N LEU A 15 18.44 8.74 -1.87
CA LEU A 15 18.31 9.86 -0.92
C LEU A 15 17.74 11.11 -1.61
N GLY A 16 18.21 11.42 -2.82
CA GLY A 16 17.65 12.52 -3.62
C GLY A 16 16.17 12.33 -3.92
N ALA A 17 15.76 11.13 -4.32
CA ALA A 17 14.36 10.81 -4.56
C ALA A 17 13.52 10.86 -3.28
N ALA A 18 14.08 10.42 -2.14
CA ALA A 18 13.43 10.50 -0.84
C ALA A 18 13.12 11.95 -0.44
N LEU A 19 14.10 12.85 -0.60
CA LEU A 19 13.92 14.26 -0.32
C LEU A 19 12.84 14.90 -1.21
N ILE A 20 12.85 14.57 -2.52
CA ILE A 20 11.81 15.04 -3.45
C ILE A 20 10.44 14.53 -3.02
N VAL A 21 10.32 13.25 -2.68
CA VAL A 21 9.05 12.63 -2.29
C VAL A 21 8.53 13.20 -0.97
N LEU A 22 9.39 13.39 0.04
CA LEU A 22 8.98 14.00 1.31
C LEU A 22 8.57 15.46 1.11
N ALA A 23 9.35 16.24 0.36
CA ALA A 23 9.01 17.64 0.06
C ALA A 23 7.71 17.75 -0.73
N ALA A 24 7.50 16.90 -1.74
CA ALA A 24 6.27 16.86 -2.51
C ALA A 24 5.08 16.41 -1.65
N SER A 25 5.26 15.40 -0.79
CA SER A 25 4.21 14.93 0.12
C SER A 25 3.76 16.03 1.08
N TYR A 26 4.71 16.73 1.71
CA TYR A 26 4.38 17.88 2.55
C TYR A 26 3.74 19.03 1.77
N GLY A 27 4.27 19.35 0.59
CA GLY A 27 3.70 20.39 -0.28
C GLY A 27 2.29 20.08 -0.76
N LEU A 28 1.97 18.81 -1.03
CA LEU A 28 0.62 18.37 -1.37
C LEU A 28 -0.31 18.30 -0.16
N SER A 29 0.22 18.13 1.06
CA SER A 29 -0.59 18.03 2.28
C SER A 29 -0.92 19.40 2.89
N ALA A 30 -0.02 20.37 2.75
CA ALA A 30 -0.14 21.71 3.34
C ALA A 30 -1.37 22.55 2.95
N PRO A 31 -1.89 22.53 1.71
CA PRO A 31 -2.96 23.44 1.32
C PRO A 31 -4.35 22.99 1.79
N PHE A 32 -4.49 21.78 2.32
CA PHE A 32 -5.77 21.20 2.71
C PHE A 32 -6.01 21.30 4.20
N ASP A 33 -7.22 21.70 4.58
CA ASP A 33 -7.68 21.57 5.95
C ASP A 33 -7.81 20.08 6.36
N PRO A 34 -7.77 19.77 7.66
CA PRO A 34 -7.82 18.37 8.13
C PRO A 34 -9.05 17.59 7.65
N GLU A 35 -10.19 18.25 7.42
CA GLU A 35 -11.43 17.59 7.00
C GLU A 35 -11.35 17.18 5.53
N ILE A 36 -10.96 18.10 4.62
CA ILE A 36 -10.73 17.77 3.21
C ILE A 36 -9.60 16.76 3.06
N TYR A 37 -8.55 16.89 3.87
CA TYR A 37 -7.41 15.98 3.83
C TYR A 37 -7.79 14.56 4.25
N GLY A 38 -8.50 14.41 5.37
CA GLY A 38 -8.97 13.12 5.87
C GLY A 38 -10.11 12.50 5.06
N SER A 39 -10.72 13.25 4.14
CA SER A 39 -11.80 12.78 3.27
C SER A 39 -11.33 12.60 1.82
N TRP A 40 -11.37 13.65 1.00
CA TRP A 40 -11.11 13.58 -0.44
C TRP A 40 -9.67 13.22 -0.77
N VAL A 41 -8.69 13.84 -0.10
CA VAL A 41 -7.27 13.55 -0.37
C VAL A 41 -6.96 12.10 0.01
N ALA A 42 -7.40 11.67 1.19
CA ALA A 42 -7.31 10.28 1.61
C ALA A 42 -7.96 9.33 0.61
N PHE A 43 -9.20 9.57 0.21
CA PHE A 43 -9.95 8.70 -0.69
C PHE A 43 -9.27 8.56 -2.06
N ILE A 44 -8.90 9.68 -2.69
CA ILE A 44 -8.21 9.69 -3.98
C ILE A 44 -6.89 8.92 -3.89
N GLY A 45 -6.09 9.18 -2.86
CA GLY A 45 -4.82 8.51 -2.63
C GLY A 45 -5.00 7.00 -2.45
N ILE A 46 -5.89 6.58 -1.56
CA ILE A 46 -6.18 5.17 -1.25
C ILE A 46 -6.65 4.43 -2.50
N VAL A 47 -7.60 4.99 -3.25
CA VAL A 47 -8.17 4.32 -4.43
C VAL A 47 -7.19 4.25 -5.61
N SER A 48 -6.14 5.08 -5.63
CA SER A 48 -5.09 4.96 -6.64
C SER A 48 -4.16 3.76 -6.41
N VAL A 49 -4.01 3.30 -5.17
CA VAL A 49 -3.03 2.27 -4.77
C VAL A 49 -3.20 0.93 -5.50
N PRO A 50 -4.41 0.37 -5.66
CA PRO A 50 -4.58 -0.87 -6.43
C PRO A 50 -4.04 -0.76 -7.86
N SER A 51 -4.28 0.36 -8.54
CA SER A 51 -3.78 0.62 -9.90
C SER A 51 -2.25 0.74 -9.93
N LEU A 52 -1.66 1.40 -8.92
CA LEU A 52 -0.21 1.49 -8.73
C LEU A 52 0.40 0.10 -8.53
N LEU A 53 -0.24 -0.76 -7.72
CA LEU A 53 0.20 -2.13 -7.46
C LEU A 53 0.15 -2.99 -8.74
N VAL A 54 -0.91 -2.88 -9.54
CA VAL A 54 -1.02 -3.57 -10.84
C VAL A 54 0.13 -3.15 -11.76
N ALA A 55 0.36 -1.85 -11.90
CA ALA A 55 1.42 -1.33 -12.76
C ALA A 55 2.82 -1.77 -12.29
N GLY A 56 3.09 -1.69 -10.98
CA GLY A 56 4.42 -1.95 -10.42
C GLY A 56 4.73 -3.41 -10.12
N SER A 57 3.81 -4.13 -9.49
CA SER A 57 4.05 -5.51 -9.05
C SER A 57 3.77 -6.53 -10.14
N LEU A 58 2.65 -6.40 -10.85
CA LEU A 58 2.24 -7.38 -11.87
C LEU A 58 2.81 -7.06 -13.25
N TRP A 59 2.61 -5.83 -13.73
CA TRP A 59 3.12 -5.41 -15.04
C TRP A 59 4.59 -5.01 -15.03
N ARG A 60 5.17 -4.79 -13.84
CA ARG A 60 6.58 -4.38 -13.66
C ARG A 60 6.96 -3.18 -14.54
N TYR A 61 6.02 -2.27 -14.76
CA TYR A 61 6.13 -1.10 -15.64
C TYR A 61 6.48 -1.43 -17.10
N ARG A 62 6.25 -2.67 -17.55
CA ARG A 62 6.52 -3.13 -18.92
C ARG A 62 5.26 -3.26 -19.77
N HIS A 63 4.09 -3.24 -19.15
CA HIS A 63 2.81 -3.38 -19.83
C HIS A 63 1.88 -2.22 -19.47
N PRO A 64 1.08 -1.70 -20.43
CA PRO A 64 1.08 -2.04 -21.86
C PRO A 64 2.39 -1.64 -22.57
N ALA A 65 2.84 -2.46 -23.53
CA ALA A 65 4.15 -2.27 -24.18
C ALA A 65 4.27 -0.92 -24.90
N VAL A 66 3.14 -0.41 -25.44
CA VAL A 66 3.06 0.90 -26.10
C VAL A 66 3.48 2.03 -25.14
N LEU A 67 3.03 1.99 -23.89
CA LEU A 67 3.38 3.01 -22.89
C LEU A 67 4.81 2.82 -22.39
N ALA A 68 5.22 1.56 -22.19
CA ALA A 68 6.55 1.22 -21.71
C ALA A 68 7.67 1.59 -22.71
N GLY A 69 7.36 1.66 -24.01
CA GLY A 69 8.30 2.05 -25.07
C GLY A 69 8.55 3.56 -25.17
N LEU A 70 7.80 4.39 -24.43
CA LEU A 70 8.02 5.84 -24.43
C LEU A 70 9.31 6.20 -23.68
N GLY A 71 9.97 7.28 -24.12
CA GLY A 71 11.06 7.91 -23.36
C GLY A 71 10.54 8.69 -22.16
N GLN A 72 11.41 8.98 -21.18
CA GLN A 72 11.07 9.93 -20.12
C GLN A 72 11.06 11.37 -20.66
N PRO A 73 10.13 12.24 -20.25
CA PRO A 73 9.15 12.06 -19.15
C PRO A 73 7.81 11.44 -19.59
N TRP A 74 7.60 11.19 -20.88
CA TRP A 74 6.31 10.75 -21.44
C TRP A 74 5.87 9.38 -20.94
N ARG A 75 6.81 8.47 -20.70
CA ARG A 75 6.51 7.19 -20.05
C ARG A 75 5.87 7.38 -18.68
N GLY A 76 6.48 8.23 -17.85
CA GLY A 76 5.97 8.51 -16.50
C GLY A 76 4.57 9.12 -16.53
N LEU A 77 4.35 10.10 -17.42
CA LEU A 77 3.05 10.74 -17.62
C LEU A 77 1.99 9.76 -18.15
N ALA A 78 2.35 8.85 -19.05
CA ALA A 78 1.42 7.86 -19.60
C ALA A 78 0.97 6.85 -18.53
N PHE A 79 1.89 6.33 -17.70
CA PHE A 79 1.53 5.45 -16.59
C PHE A 79 0.74 6.17 -15.50
N LEU A 80 1.03 7.45 -15.26
CA LEU A 80 0.24 8.29 -14.37
C LEU A 80 -1.20 8.43 -14.90
N ALA A 81 -1.38 8.76 -16.19
CA ALA A 81 -2.70 8.85 -16.81
C ALA A 81 -3.47 7.52 -16.73
N LEU A 82 -2.80 6.39 -16.96
CA LEU A 82 -3.39 5.06 -16.81
C LEU A 82 -3.85 4.78 -15.38
N THR A 83 -3.06 5.20 -14.40
CA THR A 83 -3.40 5.08 -12.97
C THR A 83 -4.59 5.94 -12.61
N MET A 84 -4.64 7.17 -13.12
CA MET A 84 -5.78 8.08 -12.92
C MET A 84 -7.06 7.50 -13.52
N ALA A 85 -6.99 6.85 -14.68
CA ALA A 85 -8.14 6.15 -15.26
C ALA A 85 -8.61 4.98 -14.38
N GLY A 86 -7.69 4.14 -13.91
CA GLY A 86 -8.01 3.05 -12.98
C GLY A 86 -8.59 3.57 -11.67
N MET A 87 -8.00 4.63 -11.11
CA MET A 87 -8.49 5.31 -9.90
C MET A 87 -9.91 5.85 -10.10
N ALA A 88 -10.21 6.52 -11.22
CA ALA A 88 -11.55 7.04 -11.48
C ALA A 88 -12.60 5.92 -11.54
N LEU A 89 -12.28 4.79 -12.18
CA LEU A 89 -13.16 3.62 -12.25
C LEU A 89 -13.36 2.97 -10.88
N GLY A 90 -12.27 2.76 -10.13
CA GLY A 90 -12.33 2.20 -8.78
C GLY A 90 -13.08 3.12 -7.81
N ALA A 91 -12.89 4.43 -7.92
CA ALA A 91 -13.57 5.43 -7.11
C ALA A 91 -15.06 5.43 -7.40
N ALA A 92 -15.46 5.38 -8.68
CA ALA A 92 -16.86 5.29 -9.06
C ALA A 92 -17.51 4.00 -8.52
N PHE A 93 -16.84 2.85 -8.67
CA PHE A 93 -17.35 1.58 -8.13
C PHE A 93 -17.57 1.65 -6.62
N LEU A 94 -16.58 2.11 -5.85
CA LEU A 94 -16.69 2.19 -4.40
C LEU A 94 -17.71 3.25 -3.94
N TYR A 95 -17.73 4.41 -4.60
CA TYR A 95 -18.63 5.51 -4.24
C TYR A 95 -20.10 5.15 -4.42
N PHE A 96 -20.44 4.49 -5.54
CA PHE A 96 -21.82 4.08 -5.84
C PHE A 96 -22.22 2.72 -5.25
N GLY A 97 -21.26 1.84 -4.99
CA GLY A 97 -21.49 0.56 -4.30
C GLY A 97 -21.51 0.76 -2.78
N PRO A 98 -20.44 0.39 -2.06
CA PRO A 98 -20.41 0.46 -0.60
C PRO A 98 -20.56 1.88 -0.01
N GLY A 99 -20.23 2.93 -0.77
CA GLY A 99 -20.43 4.32 -0.36
C GLY A 99 -21.87 4.83 -0.52
N GLY A 100 -22.73 4.14 -1.27
CA GLY A 100 -24.15 4.49 -1.48
C GLY A 100 -24.40 5.91 -2.02
N GLY A 101 -23.41 6.56 -2.64
CA GLY A 101 -23.51 7.95 -3.12
C GLY A 101 -23.63 9.01 -2.02
N ALA A 102 -23.28 8.66 -0.77
CA ALA A 102 -23.54 9.47 0.41
C ALA A 102 -22.52 10.58 0.70
N GLY A 103 -21.48 10.71 -0.14
CA GLY A 103 -20.28 11.50 0.13
C GLY A 103 -19.12 10.64 0.63
N ILE A 104 -18.00 11.28 0.99
CA ILE A 104 -16.82 10.59 1.50
C ILE A 104 -17.00 10.31 2.99
N THR A 105 -17.58 9.16 3.30
CA THR A 105 -17.85 8.72 4.68
C THR A 105 -16.79 7.72 5.16
N PRO A 106 -16.67 7.49 6.48
CA PRO A 106 -15.80 6.42 7.01
C PRO A 106 -16.13 5.03 6.45
N PHE A 107 -17.40 4.76 6.12
CA PHE A 107 -17.81 3.53 5.42
C PHE A 107 -17.07 3.36 4.09
N LEU A 108 -17.08 4.41 3.27
CA LEU A 108 -16.42 4.43 1.97
C LEU A 108 -14.89 4.33 2.10
N ILE A 109 -14.29 5.04 3.06
CA ILE A 109 -12.84 4.98 3.30
C ILE A 109 -12.42 3.56 3.71
N ASN A 110 -13.15 2.91 4.60
CA ASN A 110 -12.84 1.55 5.05
C ASN A 110 -12.97 0.54 3.89
N ALA A 111 -14.01 0.65 3.05
CA ALA A 111 -14.14 -0.15 1.84
C ALA A 111 -12.99 0.11 0.84
N ALA A 112 -12.55 1.37 0.71
CA ALA A 112 -11.41 1.73 -0.13
C ALA A 112 -10.09 1.12 0.40
N ILE A 113 -9.86 1.14 1.71
CA ILE A 113 -8.70 0.47 2.32
C ILE A 113 -8.76 -1.04 2.06
N LEU A 114 -9.93 -1.66 2.16
CA LEU A 114 -10.09 -3.08 1.81
C LEU A 114 -9.76 -3.39 0.35
N SER A 115 -9.94 -2.45 -0.59
CA SER A 115 -9.51 -2.64 -1.99
C SER A 115 -7.99 -2.80 -2.09
N ILE A 116 -7.23 -2.05 -1.29
CA ILE A 116 -5.76 -2.20 -1.19
C ILE A 116 -5.41 -3.56 -0.61
N VAL A 117 -6.03 -3.91 0.52
CA VAL A 117 -5.80 -5.18 1.20
C VAL A 117 -6.08 -6.34 0.24
N SER A 118 -7.25 -6.34 -0.39
CA SER A 118 -7.66 -7.37 -1.35
C SER A 118 -6.70 -7.44 -2.54
N THR A 119 -6.13 -6.31 -2.98
CA THR A 119 -5.11 -6.30 -4.04
C THR A 119 -3.83 -7.01 -3.59
N PHE A 120 -3.34 -6.78 -2.36
CA PHE A 120 -2.21 -7.53 -1.81
C PHE A 120 -2.49 -9.02 -1.68
N TRP A 121 -3.71 -9.40 -1.31
CA TRP A 121 -4.13 -10.79 -1.24
C TRP A 121 -4.16 -11.45 -2.62
N VAL A 122 -4.83 -10.85 -3.61
CA VAL A 122 -4.96 -11.40 -4.96
C VAL A 122 -3.59 -11.47 -5.65
N MET A 123 -2.82 -10.39 -5.61
CA MET A 123 -1.60 -10.27 -6.39
C MET A 123 -0.35 -10.73 -5.66
N GLY A 124 -0.21 -10.37 -4.38
CA GLY A 124 0.97 -10.70 -3.57
C GLY A 124 0.93 -12.12 -3.04
N LEU A 125 -0.17 -12.49 -2.37
CA LEU A 125 -0.27 -13.80 -1.71
C LEU A 125 -0.68 -14.94 -2.66
N TRP A 126 -1.72 -14.70 -3.48
CA TRP A 126 -2.28 -15.70 -4.38
C TRP A 126 -1.66 -15.67 -5.79
N GLU A 127 -0.74 -14.74 -6.06
CA GLU A 127 -0.05 -14.63 -7.37
C GLU A 127 -1.02 -14.61 -8.57
N CYS A 128 -2.16 -13.94 -8.39
CA CYS A 128 -3.28 -13.88 -9.35
C CYS A 128 -3.94 -15.24 -9.68
N TRP A 129 -3.73 -16.29 -8.91
CA TRP A 129 -4.47 -17.55 -9.08
C TRP A 129 -5.91 -17.41 -8.56
N PRO A 130 -6.93 -17.94 -9.24
CA PRO A 130 -6.88 -18.81 -10.43
C PRO A 130 -6.84 -18.08 -11.78
N LEU A 131 -6.95 -16.75 -11.83
CA LEU A 131 -6.96 -15.99 -13.09
C LEU A 131 -5.75 -16.28 -13.99
N SER A 132 -4.56 -16.42 -13.38
CA SER A 132 -3.32 -16.74 -14.09
C SER A 132 -3.34 -18.09 -14.81
N ARG A 133 -4.27 -18.98 -14.46
CA ARG A 133 -4.48 -20.26 -15.18
C ARG A 133 -5.18 -20.07 -16.51
N TRP A 134 -6.07 -19.08 -16.62
CA TRP A 134 -6.94 -18.88 -17.77
C TRP A 134 -6.54 -17.70 -18.66
N ILE A 135 -5.85 -16.72 -18.09
CA ILE A 135 -5.51 -15.48 -18.78
C ILE A 135 -4.00 -15.41 -19.01
N ALA A 136 -3.58 -15.62 -20.26
CA ALA A 136 -2.19 -15.53 -20.67
C ALA A 136 -1.72 -14.08 -20.94
N ASN A 137 -2.64 -13.19 -21.34
CA ASN A 137 -2.30 -11.80 -21.64
C ASN A 137 -2.03 -11.03 -20.34
N PRO A 138 -0.83 -10.46 -20.13
CA PRO A 138 -0.47 -9.79 -18.88
C PRO A 138 -1.32 -8.56 -18.59
N VAL A 139 -1.72 -7.80 -19.63
CA VAL A 139 -2.59 -6.62 -19.48
C VAL A 139 -3.98 -7.07 -18.99
N LEU A 140 -4.55 -8.07 -19.66
CA LEU A 140 -5.86 -8.58 -19.27
C LEU A 140 -5.84 -9.23 -17.88
N LEU A 141 -4.75 -9.92 -17.54
CA LEU A 141 -4.55 -10.50 -16.21
C LEU A 141 -4.56 -9.41 -15.14
N GLY A 142 -3.88 -8.29 -15.39
CA GLY A 142 -3.85 -7.16 -14.46
C GLY A 142 -5.17 -6.44 -14.30
N ILE A 143 -5.88 -6.17 -15.39
CA ILE A 143 -7.22 -5.57 -15.33
C ILE A 143 -8.21 -6.51 -14.60
N SER A 144 -8.12 -7.81 -14.86
CA SER A 144 -9.00 -8.79 -14.22
C SER A 144 -8.68 -8.96 -12.73
N ALA A 145 -7.39 -9.02 -12.37
CA ALA A 145 -6.96 -9.10 -10.98
C ALA A 145 -7.36 -7.84 -10.19
N TRP A 146 -7.23 -6.66 -10.81
CA TRP A 146 -7.71 -5.39 -10.27
C TRP A 146 -9.22 -5.44 -10.01
N ALA A 147 -10.03 -5.82 -11.01
CA ALA A 147 -11.47 -5.91 -10.86
C ALA A 147 -11.88 -6.90 -9.76
N ILE A 148 -11.26 -8.09 -9.72
CA ILE A 148 -11.52 -9.07 -8.66
C ILE A 148 -11.14 -8.54 -7.27
N ALA A 149 -10.04 -7.79 -7.15
CA ALA A 149 -9.66 -7.21 -5.87
C ALA A 149 -10.72 -6.23 -5.33
N TYR A 150 -11.30 -5.38 -6.18
CA TYR A 150 -12.40 -4.50 -5.76
C TYR A 150 -13.67 -5.27 -5.38
N LEU A 151 -14.02 -6.31 -6.15
CA LEU A 151 -15.17 -7.16 -5.84
C LEU A 151 -15.00 -7.90 -4.51
N LEU A 152 -13.80 -8.45 -4.25
CA LEU A 152 -13.49 -9.11 -2.98
C LEU A 152 -13.50 -8.13 -1.82
N ALA A 153 -13.03 -6.89 -2.02
CA ALA A 153 -13.08 -5.85 -1.02
C ALA A 153 -14.52 -5.47 -0.66
N ASP A 154 -15.37 -5.29 -1.65
CA ASP A 154 -16.80 -5.02 -1.46
C ASP A 154 -17.49 -6.15 -0.71
N LEU A 155 -17.20 -7.40 -1.09
CA LEU A 155 -17.71 -8.59 -0.43
C LEU A 155 -17.26 -8.66 1.04
N ALA A 156 -15.97 -8.46 1.29
CA ALA A 156 -15.39 -8.48 2.63
C ALA A 156 -15.96 -7.34 3.50
N PHE A 157 -16.17 -6.16 2.91
CA PHE A 157 -16.79 -5.03 3.60
C PHE A 157 -18.20 -5.40 4.09
N HIS A 158 -19.04 -5.94 3.20
CA HIS A 158 -20.41 -6.31 3.54
C HIS A 158 -20.51 -7.46 4.55
N PHE A 159 -19.60 -8.44 4.52
CA PHE A 159 -19.66 -9.56 5.45
C PHE A 159 -18.99 -9.30 6.79
N LEU A 160 -17.88 -8.56 6.81
CA LEU A 160 -17.04 -8.46 8.01
C LEU A 160 -17.32 -7.22 8.84
N PHE A 161 -17.57 -6.06 8.22
CA PHE A 161 -17.59 -4.79 8.95
C PHE A 161 -18.92 -4.56 9.68
N ASN A 162 -18.85 -4.17 10.94
CA ASN A 162 -19.99 -3.73 11.72
C ASN A 162 -19.69 -2.36 12.34
N PHE A 163 -20.55 -1.37 12.06
CA PHE A 163 -20.39 0.00 12.57
C PHE A 163 -21.36 0.32 13.71
N ALA A 164 -21.95 -0.68 14.38
CA ALA A 164 -22.92 -0.47 15.45
C ALA A 164 -22.39 0.42 16.59
N GLU A 165 -21.10 0.39 16.89
CA GLU A 165 -20.48 1.26 17.91
C GLU A 165 -20.50 2.74 17.52
N ALA A 166 -20.56 3.03 16.22
CA ALA A 166 -20.59 4.40 15.69
C ALA A 166 -22.03 4.98 15.62
N ARG A 167 -23.06 4.31 16.15
CA ARG A 167 -24.47 4.76 16.05
C ARG A 167 -24.74 6.18 16.53
N HIS A 168 -23.94 6.66 17.48
CA HIS A 168 -24.07 8.01 18.04
C HIS A 168 -23.22 9.05 17.30
N ALA A 169 -22.40 8.63 16.32
CA ALA A 169 -21.54 9.51 15.57
C ALA A 169 -22.32 10.24 14.47
N PRO A 170 -21.97 11.51 14.17
CA PRO A 170 -22.71 12.33 13.19
C PRO A 170 -22.63 11.79 11.75
N PHE A 171 -21.60 10.99 11.45
CA PHE A 171 -21.44 10.38 10.12
C PHE A 171 -22.27 9.10 9.94
N TYR A 172 -22.80 8.51 11.02
CA TYR A 172 -23.43 7.20 10.97
C TYR A 172 -24.77 7.25 10.25
N ARG A 173 -24.95 6.34 9.29
CA ARG A 173 -26.18 6.18 8.53
C ARG A 173 -26.56 4.70 8.53
N PRO A 174 -27.72 4.32 9.12
CA PRO A 174 -28.13 2.91 9.19
C PRO A 174 -28.21 2.23 7.82
N ALA A 175 -28.57 2.99 6.77
CA ALA A 175 -28.66 2.46 5.40
C ALA A 175 -27.30 2.09 4.77
N LEU A 176 -26.18 2.58 5.33
CA LEU A 176 -24.83 2.29 4.86
C LEU A 176 -24.08 1.30 5.75
N ASP A 177 -24.65 0.93 6.90
CA ASP A 177 -24.04 -0.03 7.81
C ASP A 177 -24.30 -1.45 7.29
N PRO A 178 -23.27 -2.21 6.87
CA PRO A 178 -23.47 -3.56 6.40
C PRO A 178 -23.88 -4.54 7.51
N GLY A 179 -23.68 -4.18 8.79
CA GLY A 179 -24.10 -5.02 9.92
C GLY A 179 -23.37 -6.36 9.98
N GLY A 180 -22.11 -6.39 9.52
CA GLY A 180 -21.28 -7.59 9.43
C GLY A 180 -20.90 -8.20 10.78
N LEU A 181 -20.02 -9.19 10.72
CA LEU A 181 -19.73 -10.08 11.84
C LEU A 181 -18.89 -9.46 12.97
N LEU A 182 -18.06 -8.45 12.67
CA LEU A 182 -16.99 -7.99 13.57
C LEU A 182 -16.92 -6.45 13.63
N PRO A 183 -16.46 -5.87 14.75
CA PRO A 183 -16.32 -4.41 14.89
C PRO A 183 -15.42 -3.80 13.81
N SER A 184 -15.82 -2.65 13.27
CA SER A 184 -15.16 -2.03 12.11
C SER A 184 -13.67 -1.75 12.32
N TRP A 185 -13.26 -1.30 13.50
CA TRP A 185 -11.86 -1.00 13.80
C TRP A 185 -11.01 -2.26 13.85
N ASP A 186 -11.48 -3.30 14.52
CA ASP A 186 -10.76 -4.57 14.62
C ASP A 186 -10.55 -5.21 13.24
N VAL A 187 -11.59 -5.21 12.41
CA VAL A 187 -11.49 -5.73 11.04
C VAL A 187 -10.51 -4.91 10.21
N LEU A 188 -10.60 -3.58 10.26
CA LEU A 188 -9.73 -2.69 9.50
C LEU A 188 -8.26 -2.91 9.88
N VAL A 189 -7.95 -2.89 11.17
CA VAL A 189 -6.58 -3.00 11.67
C VAL A 189 -6.03 -4.40 11.42
N PHE A 190 -6.84 -5.45 11.61
CA PHE A 190 -6.44 -6.79 11.25
C PHE A 190 -6.17 -6.91 9.74
N ALA A 191 -7.04 -6.37 8.88
CA ALA A 191 -6.87 -6.38 7.42
C ALA A 191 -5.59 -5.65 6.97
N VAL A 192 -5.30 -4.48 7.54
CA VAL A 192 -4.05 -3.75 7.28
C VAL A 192 -2.83 -4.54 7.78
N THR A 193 -2.96 -5.22 8.92
CA THR A 193 -1.91 -6.10 9.46
C THR A 193 -1.63 -7.28 8.54
N THR A 194 -2.66 -7.89 7.93
CA THR A 194 -2.44 -8.94 6.91
C THR A 194 -1.65 -8.40 5.72
N SER A 195 -1.92 -7.18 5.26
CA SER A 195 -1.17 -6.56 4.16
C SER A 195 0.31 -6.35 4.54
N ALA A 196 0.58 -5.87 5.75
CA ALA A 196 1.94 -5.69 6.25
C ALA A 196 2.71 -7.02 6.31
N VAL A 197 2.06 -8.08 6.82
CA VAL A 197 2.65 -9.42 6.87
C VAL A 197 2.89 -9.98 5.46
N ILE A 198 1.94 -9.82 4.53
CA ILE A 198 2.11 -10.24 3.13
C ILE A 198 3.33 -9.55 2.51
N VAL A 199 3.41 -8.22 2.61
CA VAL A 199 4.50 -7.44 2.02
C VAL A 199 5.85 -7.76 2.68
N ALA A 200 5.90 -7.89 4.00
CA ALA A 200 7.12 -8.29 4.71
C ALA A 200 7.56 -9.69 4.28
N TRP A 201 6.63 -10.62 4.17
CA TRP A 201 6.93 -11.99 3.81
C TRP A 201 7.39 -12.12 2.36
N GLU A 202 6.71 -11.46 1.42
CA GLU A 202 7.05 -11.45 0.00
C GLU A 202 8.36 -10.70 -0.28
N LYS A 203 8.46 -9.44 0.16
CA LYS A 203 9.58 -8.54 -0.22
C LYS A 203 10.85 -8.80 0.58
N LEU A 204 10.72 -9.19 1.85
CA LEU A 204 11.89 -9.33 2.72
C LEU A 204 12.31 -10.79 2.79
N LEU A 205 11.38 -11.69 3.11
CA LEU A 205 11.68 -13.11 3.36
C LEU A 205 11.52 -14.00 2.11
N GLY A 206 11.03 -13.47 0.99
CA GLY A 206 10.86 -14.21 -0.26
C GLY A 206 9.86 -15.37 -0.15
N LEU A 207 8.86 -15.28 0.72
CA LEU A 207 7.90 -16.36 1.03
C LEU A 207 8.52 -17.61 1.67
N TRP A 208 9.71 -17.51 2.27
CA TRP A 208 10.31 -18.61 3.04
C TRP A 208 9.46 -18.95 4.29
N PRO A 209 9.16 -20.24 4.60
CA PRO A 209 9.73 -21.47 4.04
C PRO A 209 8.85 -22.15 2.96
N LEU A 210 7.91 -21.45 2.32
CA LEU A 210 7.01 -22.04 1.30
C LEU A 210 7.73 -22.46 0.00
N HIS A 211 9.06 -22.50 -0.03
CA HIS A 211 9.83 -23.16 -1.10
C HIS A 211 10.02 -24.67 -0.88
N GLY A 212 9.43 -25.23 0.18
CA GLY A 212 9.45 -26.67 0.44
C GLY A 212 8.64 -27.51 -0.57
N PRO A 213 8.87 -28.84 -0.61
CA PRO A 213 8.28 -29.75 -1.61
C PRO A 213 6.74 -29.85 -1.56
N MET A 214 6.11 -29.56 -0.41
CA MET A 214 4.63 -29.54 -0.31
C MET A 214 3.99 -28.35 -1.04
N ALA A 215 4.67 -27.20 -1.13
CA ALA A 215 4.15 -26.01 -1.81
C ALA A 215 4.21 -26.10 -3.34
N HIS A 216 4.99 -27.05 -3.88
CA HIS A 216 5.16 -27.26 -5.33
C HIS A 216 4.07 -28.14 -5.94
N ARG A 217 3.23 -28.81 -5.16
CA ARG A 217 2.25 -29.78 -5.69
C ARG A 217 1.00 -29.14 -6.30
N HIS A 218 0.52 -28.00 -5.81
CA HIS A 218 -0.63 -27.30 -6.40
C HIS A 218 -0.72 -25.83 -5.95
N PRO A 219 -0.93 -24.85 -6.86
CA PRO A 219 -1.04 -23.42 -6.51
C PRO A 219 -2.13 -23.11 -5.47
N LEU A 220 -3.26 -23.83 -5.50
CA LEU A 220 -4.32 -23.70 -4.50
C LEU A 220 -3.82 -23.99 -3.08
N TRP A 221 -3.14 -25.12 -2.87
CA TRP A 221 -2.65 -25.51 -1.55
C TRP A 221 -1.59 -24.54 -1.04
N ARG A 222 -0.73 -24.04 -1.93
CA ARG A 222 0.22 -22.97 -1.60
C ARG A 222 -0.53 -21.72 -1.12
N GLY A 223 -1.54 -21.26 -1.86
CA GLY A 223 -2.36 -20.11 -1.47
C GLY A 223 -3.07 -20.29 -0.12
N LEU A 224 -3.64 -21.47 0.13
CA LEU A 224 -4.32 -21.78 1.40
C LEU A 224 -3.35 -21.82 2.59
N ILE A 225 -2.20 -22.49 2.45
CA ILE A 225 -1.18 -22.53 3.51
C ILE A 225 -0.65 -21.12 3.76
N ALA A 226 -0.36 -20.37 2.70
CA ALA A 226 0.10 -18.99 2.81
C ALA A 226 -0.93 -18.10 3.52
N SER A 227 -2.22 -18.27 3.18
CA SER A 227 -3.34 -17.58 3.84
C SER A 227 -3.40 -17.91 5.33
N ALA A 228 -3.30 -19.19 5.69
CA ALA A 228 -3.31 -19.61 7.09
C ALA A 228 -2.13 -19.02 7.88
N VAL A 229 -0.93 -19.00 7.29
CA VAL A 229 0.26 -18.40 7.90
C VAL A 229 0.08 -16.90 8.10
N VAL A 230 -0.38 -16.17 7.07
CA VAL A 230 -0.63 -14.73 7.15
C VAL A 230 -1.66 -14.42 8.24
N LEU A 231 -2.81 -15.10 8.22
CA LEU A 231 -3.87 -14.88 9.20
C LEU A 231 -3.39 -15.18 10.63
N THR A 232 -2.66 -16.28 10.82
CA THR A 232 -2.12 -16.67 12.13
C THR A 232 -1.08 -15.65 12.60
N ALA A 233 -0.14 -15.27 11.75
CA ALA A 233 0.91 -14.31 12.11
C ALA A 233 0.33 -12.92 12.42
N SER A 234 -0.62 -12.44 11.62
CA SER A 234 -1.31 -11.17 11.87
C SER A 234 -2.13 -11.22 13.16
N GLY A 235 -2.83 -12.34 13.41
CA GLY A 235 -3.63 -12.53 14.63
C GLY A 235 -2.78 -12.60 15.89
N LEU A 236 -1.64 -13.30 15.83
CA LEU A 236 -0.68 -13.35 16.93
C LEU A 236 -0.04 -11.98 17.19
N TRP A 237 0.31 -11.23 16.14
CA TRP A 237 0.94 -9.92 16.28
C TRP A 237 -0.03 -8.89 16.90
N MET A 238 -1.23 -8.76 16.32
CA MET A 238 -2.27 -7.87 16.85
C MET A 238 -2.73 -8.33 18.24
N GLY A 239 -3.00 -9.62 18.42
CA GLY A 239 -3.45 -10.17 19.69
C GLY A 239 -2.45 -9.97 20.81
N ALA A 240 -1.15 -10.16 20.55
CA ALA A 240 -0.13 -9.87 21.55
C ALA A 240 -0.17 -8.39 21.98
N LEU A 241 -0.15 -7.45 21.04
CA LEU A 241 -0.03 -6.03 21.39
C LEU A 241 -1.33 -5.42 21.92
N CYS A 242 -2.47 -5.73 21.31
CA CYS A 242 -3.76 -5.14 21.69
C CYS A 242 -4.39 -5.86 22.89
N LEU A 243 -4.40 -7.20 22.91
CA LEU A 243 -5.09 -7.95 23.97
C LEU A 243 -4.19 -8.19 25.19
N ILE A 244 -2.89 -8.47 25.01
CA ILE A 244 -1.99 -8.77 26.14
C ILE A 244 -1.36 -7.50 26.69
N PHE A 245 -0.87 -6.60 25.82
CA PHE A 245 -0.23 -5.35 26.25
C PHE A 245 -1.19 -4.14 26.33
N GLY A 246 -2.46 -4.31 25.96
CA GLY A 246 -3.48 -3.27 26.10
C GLY A 246 -3.29 -2.05 25.19
N MET A 247 -2.57 -2.21 24.08
CA MET A 247 -2.36 -1.14 23.10
C MET A 247 -3.68 -0.81 22.39
N ASP A 248 -3.96 0.48 22.20
CA ASP A 248 -5.09 0.93 21.38
C ASP A 248 -4.95 0.39 19.94
N VAL A 249 -6.07 -0.08 19.37
CA VAL A 249 -6.09 -0.78 18.08
C VAL A 249 -5.65 0.15 16.94
N VAL A 250 -6.02 1.42 16.96
CA VAL A 250 -5.65 2.40 15.93
C VAL A 250 -4.19 2.82 16.08
N ASP A 251 -3.70 3.02 17.30
CA ASP A 251 -2.27 3.30 17.52
C ASP A 251 -1.40 2.10 17.13
N PHE A 252 -1.86 0.86 17.40
CA PHE A 252 -1.21 -0.36 16.92
C PHE A 252 -1.14 -0.35 15.39
N MET A 253 -2.25 -0.07 14.69
CA MET A 253 -2.27 0.03 13.23
C MET A 253 -1.19 0.97 12.70
N LEU A 254 -1.05 2.14 13.32
CA LEU A 254 -0.12 3.15 12.84
C LEU A 254 1.35 2.78 13.14
N ARG A 255 1.67 2.48 14.40
CA ARG A 255 3.04 2.19 14.85
C ARG A 255 3.54 0.80 14.47
N GLY A 256 2.63 -0.13 14.16
CA GLY A 256 2.93 -1.50 13.77
C GLY A 256 2.90 -1.69 12.25
N PRO A 257 1.78 -2.13 11.66
CA PRO A 257 1.72 -2.52 10.26
C PRO A 257 1.92 -1.35 9.28
N ILE A 258 1.43 -0.14 9.55
CA ILE A 258 1.63 1.01 8.65
C ILE A 258 3.11 1.42 8.63
N ALA A 259 3.72 1.58 9.81
CA ALA A 259 5.16 1.85 9.92
C ALA A 259 5.99 0.78 9.20
N LEU A 260 5.68 -0.51 9.37
CA LEU A 260 6.36 -1.59 8.68
C LEU A 260 6.21 -1.50 7.15
N LEU A 261 4.98 -1.35 6.65
CA LEU A 261 4.70 -1.22 5.21
C LEU A 261 5.50 -0.07 4.60
N PHE A 262 5.42 1.10 5.23
CA PHE A 262 6.09 2.29 4.74
C PHE A 262 7.61 2.13 4.77
N GLY A 263 8.17 1.62 5.88
CA GLY A 263 9.58 1.33 6.00
C GLY A 263 10.09 0.36 4.92
N ILE A 264 9.30 -0.68 4.60
CA ILE A 264 9.63 -1.64 3.53
C ILE A 264 9.65 -0.94 2.18
N PHE A 265 8.57 -0.24 1.81
CA PHE A 265 8.49 0.42 0.51
C PHE A 265 9.56 1.48 0.35
N PHE A 266 9.82 2.26 1.39
CA PHE A 266 10.87 3.27 1.38
C PHE A 266 12.25 2.62 1.23
N ALA A 267 12.62 1.64 2.07
CA ALA A 267 13.91 0.98 1.98
C ALA A 267 14.13 0.26 0.63
N THR A 268 13.11 -0.45 0.15
CA THR A 268 13.21 -1.25 -1.09
C THR A 268 13.16 -0.39 -2.35
N SER A 269 12.33 0.66 -2.39
CA SER A 269 12.23 1.53 -3.56
C SER A 269 13.49 2.38 -3.72
N LEU A 270 13.99 2.97 -2.64
CA LEU A 270 15.19 3.82 -2.68
C LEU A 270 16.46 3.05 -3.00
N THR A 271 16.60 1.84 -2.46
CA THR A 271 17.77 0.99 -2.73
C THR A 271 17.60 0.13 -4.00
N GLN A 272 16.50 0.32 -4.74
CA GLN A 272 16.15 -0.48 -5.93
C GLN A 272 16.21 -1.99 -5.64
N SER A 273 15.86 -2.38 -4.42
CA SER A 273 15.93 -3.74 -3.89
C SER A 273 17.32 -4.41 -3.96
N ARG A 274 18.41 -3.63 -4.06
CA ARG A 274 19.80 -4.13 -4.14
C ARG A 274 20.47 -4.27 -2.78
N LEU A 275 19.89 -3.74 -1.71
CA LEU A 275 20.46 -3.85 -0.37
C LEU A 275 20.52 -5.32 0.09
N PHE A 276 21.71 -5.75 0.55
CA PHE A 276 22.01 -7.12 0.95
C PHE A 276 21.73 -8.20 -0.11
N ALA A 277 21.76 -7.85 -1.40
CA ALA A 277 21.46 -8.78 -2.50
C ALA A 277 22.36 -10.03 -2.54
N GLU A 278 23.57 -9.94 -1.99
CA GLU A 278 24.55 -11.04 -1.94
C GLU A 278 24.26 -12.09 -0.87
N ARG A 279 23.26 -11.88 0.00
CA ARG A 279 22.92 -12.79 1.09
C ARG A 279 21.71 -13.66 0.73
N ALA A 280 21.79 -14.94 1.09
CA ALA A 280 20.67 -15.87 0.97
C ALA A 280 19.58 -15.60 2.01
N GLN A 281 18.36 -16.07 1.72
CA GLN A 281 17.27 -16.12 2.70
C GLN A 281 17.54 -17.21 3.76
N PRO A 282 17.13 -17.04 5.03
CA PRO A 282 16.34 -15.92 5.57
C PRO A 282 17.18 -14.72 6.05
N GLY A 283 18.53 -14.83 6.02
CA GLY A 283 19.42 -13.82 6.59
C GLY A 283 19.31 -12.45 5.92
N ARG A 284 19.03 -12.42 4.60
CA ARG A 284 18.72 -11.17 3.88
C ARG A 284 17.45 -10.51 4.41
N GLY A 285 16.36 -11.27 4.49
CA GLY A 285 15.07 -10.75 4.92
C GLY A 285 15.07 -10.22 6.35
N VAL A 286 15.67 -10.95 7.29
CA VAL A 286 15.78 -10.50 8.69
C VAL A 286 16.49 -9.15 8.80
N ARG A 287 17.59 -8.96 8.06
CA ARG A 287 18.32 -7.67 8.06
C ARG A 287 17.50 -6.54 7.44
N LEU A 288 16.75 -6.84 6.38
CA LEU A 288 15.87 -5.84 5.78
C LEU A 288 14.71 -5.49 6.71
N VAL A 289 14.15 -6.43 7.47
CA VAL A 289 13.13 -6.13 8.52
C VAL A 289 13.73 -5.22 9.60
N VAL A 290 14.90 -5.60 10.14
CA VAL A 290 15.59 -4.85 11.20
C VAL A 290 15.96 -3.43 10.76
N LEU A 291 16.19 -3.20 9.48
CA LEU A 291 16.42 -1.87 8.94
C LEU A 291 15.11 -1.12 8.62
N ALA A 292 14.16 -1.80 7.96
CA ALA A 292 12.94 -1.19 7.45
C ALA A 292 12.00 -0.75 8.58
N TYR A 293 11.84 -1.56 9.62
CA TYR A 293 10.89 -1.26 10.69
C TYR A 293 11.27 0.02 11.48
N PRO A 294 12.52 0.18 11.97
CA PRO A 294 12.92 1.44 12.60
C PRO A 294 12.86 2.63 11.66
N LEU A 295 13.19 2.45 10.37
CA LEU A 295 13.10 3.51 9.37
C LEU A 295 11.65 3.98 9.18
N GLY A 296 10.71 3.04 9.08
CA GLY A 296 9.29 3.33 9.00
C GLY A 296 8.77 4.06 10.24
N PHE A 297 9.19 3.63 11.43
CA PHE A 297 8.85 4.29 12.70
C PHE A 297 9.41 5.72 12.77
N VAL A 298 10.67 5.93 12.41
CA VAL A 298 11.27 7.28 12.38
C VAL A 298 10.52 8.19 11.39
N LEU A 299 10.17 7.68 10.21
CA LEU A 299 9.42 8.46 9.23
C LEU A 299 8.01 8.79 9.75
N GLU A 300 7.33 7.83 10.37
CA GLU A 300 6.02 8.06 10.99
C GLU A 300 6.06 9.14 12.08
N GLU A 301 7.06 9.08 12.97
CA GLU A 301 7.25 10.10 14.01
C GLU A 301 7.58 11.47 13.42
N LEU A 302 8.36 11.54 12.33
CA LEU A 302 8.60 12.80 11.62
C LEU A 302 7.30 13.43 11.10
N TYR A 303 6.39 12.62 10.54
CA TYR A 303 5.08 13.12 10.10
C TYR A 303 4.21 13.55 11.28
N ARG A 304 4.21 12.82 12.40
CA ARG A 304 3.48 13.24 13.63
C ARG A 304 3.96 14.60 14.13
N ILE A 305 5.28 14.80 14.22
CA ILE A 305 5.88 16.05 14.69
C ILE A 305 5.56 17.20 13.71
N ALA A 306 5.57 16.93 12.40
CA ALA A 306 5.31 17.94 11.39
C ALA A 306 3.81 18.29 11.24
N ALA A 307 2.89 17.39 11.62
CA ALA A 307 1.45 17.53 11.37
C ALA A 307 0.86 18.87 11.86
N PRO A 308 1.16 19.36 13.09
CA PRO A 308 0.62 20.64 13.56
C PRO A 308 1.17 21.85 12.77
N ALA A 309 2.44 21.78 12.35
CA ALA A 309 3.06 22.85 11.57
C ALA A 309 2.50 22.92 10.14
N ILE A 310 2.12 21.78 9.57
CA ILE A 310 1.60 21.68 8.19
C ILE A 310 0.13 22.10 8.14
N THR A 311 -0.67 21.64 9.09
CA THR A 311 -2.11 21.92 9.12
C THR A 311 -2.46 23.25 9.78
N GLY A 312 -1.51 23.85 10.49
CA GLY A 312 -1.71 25.10 11.23
C GLY A 312 -2.58 24.95 12.48
N VAL A 313 -3.01 23.73 12.83
CA VAL A 313 -3.87 23.44 13.98
C VAL A 313 -3.33 22.26 14.80
N PRO A 314 -3.47 22.28 16.13
CA PRO A 314 -3.16 21.11 16.95
C PRO A 314 -4.14 19.98 16.64
N MET A 315 -3.62 18.79 16.36
CA MET A 315 -4.44 17.58 16.19
C MET A 315 -4.45 16.77 17.49
N PRO A 316 -5.63 16.46 18.06
CA PRO A 316 -5.76 15.57 19.20
C PRO A 316 -5.23 14.16 18.89
N VAL A 317 -4.61 13.55 19.90
CA VAL A 317 -4.09 12.17 19.87
C VAL A 317 -5.15 11.24 20.44
N GLY A 318 -5.36 10.09 19.80
CA GLY A 318 -6.22 9.03 20.31
C GLY A 318 -7.71 9.20 20.06
N GLY A 319 -8.48 8.25 20.60
CA GLY A 319 -9.92 8.13 20.37
C GLY A 319 -10.75 9.25 21.02
N PRO A 320 -12.00 9.45 20.57
CA PRO A 320 -12.72 8.62 19.59
C PRO A 320 -12.54 9.05 18.13
N ARG A 321 -11.88 10.19 17.86
CA ARG A 321 -11.75 10.75 16.51
C ARG A 321 -10.44 10.40 15.80
N TYR A 322 -9.38 10.06 16.56
CA TYR A 322 -8.10 9.63 16.03
C TYR A 322 -7.53 10.58 14.95
N GLU A 323 -7.67 11.88 15.17
CA GLU A 323 -7.42 12.90 14.14
C GLU A 323 -5.96 12.88 13.67
N LEU A 324 -5.01 12.86 14.62
CA LEU A 324 -3.59 12.77 14.28
C LEU A 324 -3.25 11.44 13.61
N GLU A 325 -3.74 10.32 14.14
CA GLU A 325 -3.42 8.99 13.63
C GLU A 325 -3.91 8.81 12.18
N LEU A 326 -5.14 9.25 11.90
CA LEU A 326 -5.71 9.17 10.55
C LEU A 326 -5.03 10.14 9.58
N TRP A 327 -4.63 11.32 10.04
CA TRP A 327 -3.86 12.27 9.23
C TRP A 327 -2.50 11.69 8.84
N VAL A 328 -1.77 11.11 9.80
CA VAL A 328 -0.44 10.51 9.55
C VAL A 328 -0.57 9.26 8.68
N ALA A 329 -1.55 8.40 8.93
CA ALA A 329 -1.82 7.24 8.08
C ALA A 329 -2.10 7.67 6.63
N THR A 330 -2.90 8.71 6.44
CA THR A 330 -3.20 9.31 5.13
C THR A 330 -1.93 9.85 4.48
N ALA A 331 -1.12 10.61 5.22
CA ALA A 331 0.14 11.15 4.70
C ALA A 331 1.09 10.05 4.23
N LEU A 332 1.29 9.00 5.02
CA LEU A 332 2.22 7.92 4.70
C LEU A 332 1.72 7.05 3.53
N LEU A 333 0.46 6.59 3.58
CA LEU A 333 -0.05 5.57 2.67
C LEU A 333 -0.82 6.11 1.46
N ALA A 334 -1.55 7.21 1.63
CA ALA A 334 -2.38 7.77 0.56
C ALA A 334 -1.64 8.85 -0.26
N VAL A 335 -0.65 9.52 0.32
CA VAL A 335 0.12 10.58 -0.37
C VAL A 335 1.54 10.12 -0.67
N THR A 336 2.31 9.80 0.36
CA THR A 336 3.75 9.54 0.20
C THR A 336 4.03 8.24 -0.55
N PHE A 337 3.32 7.15 -0.24
CA PHE A 337 3.51 5.89 -0.97
C PHE A 337 3.24 6.01 -2.48
N PRO A 338 2.12 6.59 -2.96
CA PRO A 338 1.93 6.87 -4.38
C PRO A 338 3.04 7.69 -5.01
N LEU A 339 3.53 8.73 -4.32
CA LEU A 339 4.65 9.53 -4.80
C LEU A 339 5.94 8.71 -4.92
N ILE A 340 6.23 7.81 -3.97
CA ILE A 340 7.36 6.87 -4.08
C ILE A 340 7.24 6.06 -5.37
N VAL A 341 6.08 5.47 -5.64
CA VAL A 341 5.85 4.66 -6.85
C VAL A 341 5.98 5.48 -8.12
N ILE A 342 5.43 6.70 -8.14
CA ILE A 342 5.50 7.59 -9.30
C ILE A 342 6.95 7.99 -9.59
N VAL A 343 7.69 8.46 -8.57
CA VAL A 343 9.08 8.94 -8.74
C VAL A 343 10.02 7.78 -9.07
N THR A 344 9.94 6.67 -8.35
CA THR A 344 10.90 5.56 -8.48
C THR A 344 10.52 4.56 -9.57
N GLY A 345 9.23 4.40 -9.87
CA GLY A 345 8.71 3.46 -10.87
C GLY A 345 8.39 4.13 -12.19
N TYR A 346 7.40 5.04 -12.21
CA TYR A 346 6.90 5.64 -13.45
C TYR A 346 7.94 6.53 -14.12
N PHE A 347 8.55 7.42 -13.35
CA PHE A 347 9.63 8.29 -13.83
C PHE A 347 11.01 7.63 -13.75
N ASP A 348 11.16 6.47 -13.10
CA ASP A 348 12.45 5.75 -12.97
C ASP A 348 13.58 6.68 -12.53
N PHE A 349 13.30 7.44 -11.46
CA PHE A 349 14.18 8.45 -10.88
C PHE A 349 14.49 9.64 -11.80
N TRP A 350 13.80 9.84 -12.92
CA TRP A 350 13.94 11.06 -13.72
C TRP A 350 13.46 12.29 -12.92
N PRO A 351 14.19 13.43 -12.94
CA PRO A 351 15.40 13.72 -13.72
C PRO A 351 16.73 13.38 -13.03
N LEU A 352 16.72 12.81 -11.81
CA LEU A 352 17.93 12.44 -11.05
C LEU A 352 18.77 11.37 -11.77
N LYS A 353 18.13 10.44 -12.46
CA LYS A 353 18.76 9.49 -13.39
C LYS A 353 18.41 9.93 -14.80
N ARG A 354 19.38 10.48 -15.55
CA ARG A 354 19.19 10.72 -16.99
C ARG A 354 19.24 9.38 -17.71
N ALA A 355 18.27 9.13 -18.59
CA ALA A 355 18.34 8.00 -19.51
C ALA A 355 19.62 8.15 -20.35
N ARG A 356 20.40 7.08 -20.48
CA ARG A 356 21.41 7.01 -21.54
C ARG A 356 20.65 7.10 -22.85
N THR A 357 20.78 8.22 -23.55
CA THR A 357 20.40 8.32 -24.95
C THR A 357 21.20 7.22 -25.68
N GLU A 358 20.59 6.43 -26.56
CA GLU A 358 21.28 5.49 -27.46
C GLU A 358 22.23 6.19 -28.47
N ALA A 359 22.63 7.43 -28.17
CA ALA A 359 23.52 8.29 -28.94
C ALA A 359 24.79 8.66 -28.15
N ASP A 360 25.25 7.81 -27.23
CA ASP A 360 26.65 7.80 -26.79
C ASP A 360 27.37 6.70 -27.59
N PRO A 361 28.07 7.04 -28.69
CA PRO A 361 28.91 6.09 -29.38
C PRO A 361 30.23 5.92 -28.60
N HIS A 362 30.51 4.65 -28.28
CA HIS A 362 31.78 4.06 -27.83
C HIS A 362 32.12 4.10 -26.33
#